data_AF-A0A7S0GAA1-F1
#
_entry.id   AF-A0A7S0GAA1-F1
#
_cell.length_a   1.000
_cell.length_b   1.000
_cell.length_c   1.000
_cell.angle_alpha   90.00
_cell.angle_beta   90.00
_cell.angle_gamma   90.00
#
_symmetry.space_group_name_H-M   'P 1'
#
loop_
_entity.id
_entity.type
_entity.pdbx_description
1 polymer ?
#
loop_
_entity_poly.entity_id
_entity_poly.type
_entity_poly.pdbx_seq_one_letter_code
_entity_poly.pdbx_strand_id
1 'polypeptide(L)'
;DESFSSRDRINKALLTVMNSVCQTWGVEITRVEIQGLEPSPDILAAMELQMAAERKKRASILQSEGERATLINQAEGRASAVLAEAEANREKIIKMAEAEADRNRIEAEGIKVSIEKVATAILELSGNGENTNEGDVPSRKDAIDSALQLIMFVRYMETQAKFSTSNSSKVLMFPTKDSIPLTQEAFQSMLS
;
A
#
# COMPACT_ATOMS: atom_id res chain seq x y z
N ASP A 1 -45.89 -27.20 5.50
CA ASP A 1 -47.12 -27.07 4.68
C ASP A 1 -47.41 -28.27 3.77
N GLU A 2 -46.43 -28.86 3.09
CA GLU A 2 -46.67 -30.01 2.19
C GLU A 2 -47.29 -31.26 2.86
N SER A 3 -46.96 -31.52 4.13
CA SER A 3 -47.48 -32.70 4.86
C SER A 3 -48.97 -32.59 5.20
N PHE A 4 -49.49 -31.37 5.44
CA PHE A 4 -50.91 -31.17 5.75
C PHE A 4 -51.77 -31.30 4.49
N SER A 5 -51.33 -30.69 3.38
CA SER A 5 -51.92 -30.86 2.04
C SER A 5 -52.03 -32.34 1.64
N SER A 6 -50.97 -33.11 1.90
CA SER A 6 -50.91 -34.53 1.56
C SER A 6 -51.94 -35.36 2.34
N ARG A 7 -52.14 -35.07 3.64
CA ARG A 7 -53.13 -35.77 4.47
C ARG A 7 -54.56 -35.50 4.04
N ASP A 8 -54.91 -34.24 3.75
CA ASP A 8 -56.25 -33.89 3.28
C ASP A 8 -56.59 -34.53 1.94
N ARG A 9 -55.61 -34.61 1.03
CA ARG A 9 -55.80 -35.28 -0.26
C ARG A 9 -56.09 -36.77 -0.10
N ILE A 10 -55.35 -37.44 0.78
CA ILE A 10 -55.53 -38.88 1.03
C ILE A 10 -56.86 -39.13 1.77
N ASN A 11 -57.17 -38.35 2.79
CA ASN A 11 -58.43 -38.47 3.53
C ASN A 11 -59.65 -38.33 2.61
N LYS A 12 -59.62 -37.36 1.69
CA LYS A 12 -60.68 -37.19 0.68
C LYS A 12 -60.81 -38.39 -0.25
N ALA A 13 -59.68 -38.91 -0.75
CA ALA A 13 -59.68 -40.08 -1.62
C ALA A 13 -60.26 -41.32 -0.91
N LEU A 14 -59.88 -41.53 0.35
CA LEU A 14 -60.39 -42.61 1.19
C LEU A 14 -61.89 -42.48 1.48
N LEU A 15 -62.35 -41.26 1.77
CA LEU A 15 -63.77 -40.97 1.98
C LEU A 15 -64.60 -41.34 0.75
N THR A 16 -64.14 -40.98 -0.45
CA THR A 16 -64.84 -41.30 -1.71
C THR A 16 -64.93 -42.82 -1.94
N VAL A 17 -63.83 -43.55 -1.74
CA VAL A 17 -63.79 -45.01 -1.96
C VAL A 17 -64.61 -45.76 -0.91
N MET A 18 -64.58 -45.34 0.34
CA MET A 18 -65.37 -45.98 1.40
C MET A 18 -66.87 -45.72 1.23
N ASN A 19 -67.27 -44.49 0.87
CA ASN A 19 -68.67 -44.16 0.64
C ASN A 19 -69.27 -44.91 -0.56
N SER A 20 -68.50 -45.20 -1.61
CA SER A 20 -69.01 -45.96 -2.76
C SER A 20 -69.32 -47.42 -2.40
N VAL A 21 -68.59 -48.01 -1.45
CA VAL A 21 -68.83 -49.37 -0.96
C VAL A 21 -69.95 -49.40 0.09
N CYS A 22 -69.98 -48.44 1.01
CA CYS A 22 -70.98 -48.39 2.09
C CYS A 22 -72.40 -48.02 1.62
N GLN A 23 -72.56 -47.43 0.44
CA GLN A 23 -73.87 -47.16 -0.16
C GLN A 23 -74.72 -48.42 -0.32
N THR A 24 -74.12 -49.57 -0.63
CA THR A 24 -74.84 -50.85 -0.75
C THR A 24 -75.45 -51.31 0.59
N TRP A 25 -74.93 -50.81 1.72
CA TRP A 25 -75.39 -51.13 3.07
C TRP A 25 -76.22 -50.02 3.71
N GLY A 26 -76.49 -48.92 2.99
CA GLY A 26 -77.31 -47.81 3.47
C GLY A 26 -76.65 -46.93 4.54
N VAL A 27 -75.32 -46.95 4.65
CA VAL A 27 -74.55 -46.16 5.63
C VAL A 27 -73.74 -45.09 4.90
N GLU A 28 -73.80 -43.84 5.38
CA GLU A 28 -73.03 -42.70 4.85
C GLU A 28 -71.93 -42.30 5.84
N ILE A 29 -70.69 -42.28 5.36
CA ILE A 29 -69.51 -41.87 6.14
C ILE A 29 -69.28 -40.38 5.91
N THR A 30 -69.27 -39.61 7.00
CA THR A 30 -69.12 -38.15 6.99
C THR A 30 -67.67 -37.68 7.07
N ARG A 31 -66.77 -38.45 7.72
CA ARG A 31 -65.36 -38.07 7.88
C ARG A 31 -64.45 -39.28 8.05
N VAL A 32 -63.28 -39.22 7.43
CA VAL A 32 -62.19 -40.20 7.60
C VAL A 32 -60.92 -39.44 7.96
N GLU A 33 -60.21 -39.93 8.98
CA GLU A 33 -58.89 -39.44 9.38
C GLU A 33 -57.90 -40.60 9.46
N ILE A 34 -56.74 -40.41 8.83
CA ILE A 34 -55.60 -41.31 9.03
C ILE A 34 -54.97 -41.03 10.39
N GLN A 35 -54.99 -42.02 11.28
CA GLN A 35 -54.36 -41.92 12.60
C GLN A 35 -52.84 -42.13 12.53
N GLY A 36 -52.39 -43.26 11.97
CA GLY A 36 -50.98 -43.62 11.89
C GLY A 36 -50.72 -44.65 10.79
N LEU A 37 -49.57 -44.52 10.14
CA LEU A 37 -49.01 -45.51 9.23
C LEU A 37 -47.71 -45.97 9.87
N GLU A 38 -47.59 -47.26 10.14
CA GLU A 38 -46.31 -47.87 10.51
C GLU A 38 -45.67 -48.44 9.24
N PRO A 39 -44.61 -47.80 8.71
CA PRO A 39 -43.88 -48.36 7.58
C PRO A 39 -43.17 -49.64 8.00
N SER A 40 -42.99 -50.56 7.04
CA SER A 40 -42.23 -51.78 7.29
C SER A 40 -40.75 -51.46 7.61
N PRO A 41 -40.08 -52.29 8.42
CA PRO A 41 -38.69 -52.07 8.81
C PRO A 41 -37.74 -51.94 7.60
N ASP A 42 -38.00 -52.64 6.49
CA ASP A 42 -37.20 -52.55 5.26
C ASP A 42 -37.28 -51.16 4.60
N ILE A 43 -38.48 -50.55 4.61
CA ILE A 43 -38.69 -49.20 4.06
C ILE A 43 -37.99 -48.17 4.94
N LEU A 44 -38.08 -48.32 6.27
CA LEU A 44 -37.38 -47.46 7.22
C LEU A 44 -35.86 -47.51 7.00
N ALA A 45 -35.27 -48.70 6.86
CA ALA A 45 -33.84 -48.85 6.61
C ALA A 45 -33.40 -48.22 5.27
N ALA A 46 -34.18 -48.42 4.20
CA ALA A 46 -33.91 -47.81 2.89
C ALA A 46 -34.01 -46.27 2.96
N MET A 47 -35.02 -45.76 3.67
CA MET A 47 -35.26 -44.34 3.86
C MET A 47 -34.17 -43.68 4.70
N GLU A 48 -33.70 -44.33 5.77
CA GLU A 48 -32.55 -43.86 6.57
C GLU A 48 -31.28 -43.78 5.74
N LEU A 49 -31.00 -44.81 4.93
CA LEU A 49 -29.82 -44.83 4.05
C LEU A 49 -29.88 -43.69 3.02
N GLN A 50 -31.05 -43.47 2.42
CA GLN A 50 -31.27 -42.37 1.49
C GLN A 50 -31.11 -41.00 2.17
N MET A 51 -31.70 -40.80 3.35
CA MET A 51 -31.57 -39.55 4.09
C MET A 51 -30.12 -39.29 4.51
N ALA A 52 -29.39 -40.33 4.94
CA ALA A 52 -27.98 -40.22 5.28
C ALA A 52 -27.15 -39.82 4.06
N ALA A 53 -27.41 -40.44 2.89
CA ALA A 53 -26.74 -40.09 1.64
C ALA A 53 -27.03 -38.65 1.21
N GLU A 54 -28.29 -38.21 1.30
CA GLU A 54 -28.67 -36.84 0.92
C GLU A 54 -28.09 -35.79 1.88
N ARG A 55 -28.10 -36.06 3.20
CA ARG A 55 -27.43 -35.20 4.19
C ARG A 55 -25.94 -35.12 3.91
N LYS A 56 -25.28 -36.24 3.63
CA LYS A 56 -23.84 -36.28 3.30
C LYS A 56 -23.55 -35.48 2.03
N LYS A 57 -24.39 -35.61 1.00
CA LYS A 57 -24.28 -34.82 -0.23
C LYS A 57 -24.42 -33.33 0.05
N ARG A 58 -25.45 -32.92 0.80
CA ARG A 58 -25.67 -31.51 1.16
C ARG A 58 -24.51 -30.95 1.98
N ALA A 59 -24.03 -31.70 2.97
CA ALA A 59 -22.87 -31.30 3.78
C ALA A 59 -21.61 -31.12 2.92
N SER A 60 -21.35 -32.04 1.99
CA SER A 60 -20.19 -31.95 1.08
C SER A 60 -20.28 -30.76 0.13
N ILE A 61 -21.47 -30.43 -0.38
CA ILE A 61 -21.68 -29.25 -1.23
C ILE A 61 -21.41 -27.98 -0.42
N LEU A 62 -22.02 -27.87 0.75
CA LEU A 62 -21.90 -26.70 1.61
C LEU A 62 -20.45 -26.48 2.08
N GLN A 63 -19.72 -27.56 2.36
CA GLN A 63 -18.30 -27.49 2.67
C GLN A 63 -17.49 -26.96 1.48
N SER A 64 -17.70 -27.51 0.28
CA SER A 64 -17.00 -27.08 -0.95
C SER A 64 -17.28 -25.61 -1.29
N GLU A 65 -18.52 -25.17 -1.11
CA GLU A 65 -18.92 -23.77 -1.28
C GLU A 65 -18.24 -22.85 -0.26
N GLY A 66 -18.17 -23.29 1.01
CA GLY A 66 -17.47 -22.56 2.07
C GLY A 66 -15.96 -22.45 1.83
N GLU A 67 -15.32 -23.53 1.38
CA GLU A 67 -13.91 -23.55 1.01
C GLU A 67 -13.64 -22.61 -0.18
N ARG A 68 -14.47 -22.67 -1.22
CA ARG A 68 -14.38 -21.76 -2.37
C ARG A 68 -14.51 -20.29 -1.94
N ALA A 69 -15.52 -19.97 -1.13
CA ALA A 69 -15.73 -18.60 -0.66
C ALA A 69 -14.55 -18.10 0.18
N THR A 70 -14.00 -18.97 1.04
CA THR A 70 -12.81 -18.66 1.85
C THR A 70 -11.60 -18.36 0.97
N LEU A 71 -11.34 -19.19 -0.04
CA LEU A 71 -10.20 -19.00 -0.95
C LEU A 71 -10.33 -17.72 -1.77
N ILE A 72 -11.54 -17.38 -2.24
CA ILE A 72 -11.81 -16.14 -2.95
C ILE A 72 -11.52 -14.95 -2.04
N ASN A 73 -12.10 -14.92 -0.84
CA ASN A 73 -11.90 -13.83 0.10
C ASN A 73 -10.42 -13.66 0.48
N GLN A 74 -9.69 -14.75 0.70
CA GLN A 74 -8.24 -14.69 0.93
C GLN A 74 -7.44 -14.19 -0.28
N ALA A 75 -7.84 -14.54 -1.49
CA ALA A 75 -7.17 -14.06 -2.70
C ALA A 75 -7.44 -12.57 -2.92
N GLU A 76 -8.69 -12.13 -2.75
CA GLU A 76 -9.10 -10.73 -2.82
C GLU A 76 -8.39 -9.89 -1.76
N GLY A 77 -8.38 -10.34 -0.50
CA GLY A 77 -7.68 -9.66 0.59
C GLY A 77 -6.18 -9.51 0.31
N ARG A 78 -5.53 -10.54 -0.25
CA ARG A 78 -4.12 -10.46 -0.66
C ARG A 78 -3.91 -9.48 -1.81
N ALA A 79 -4.77 -9.51 -2.83
CA ALA A 79 -4.67 -8.59 -3.96
C ALA A 79 -4.84 -7.12 -3.51
N SER A 80 -5.85 -6.85 -2.66
CA SER A 80 -6.08 -5.53 -2.09
C SER A 80 -4.91 -5.06 -1.22
N ALA A 81 -4.31 -5.96 -0.41
CA ALA A 81 -3.15 -5.62 0.41
C ALA A 81 -1.94 -5.21 -0.45
N VAL A 82 -1.64 -5.95 -1.52
CA VAL A 82 -0.53 -5.63 -2.44
C VAL A 82 -0.76 -4.29 -3.14
N LEU A 83 -1.98 -4.01 -3.58
CA LEU A 83 -2.33 -2.72 -4.19
C LEU A 83 -2.17 -1.56 -3.20
N ALA A 84 -2.70 -1.71 -1.98
CA ALA A 84 -2.58 -0.69 -0.95
C ALA A 84 -1.11 -0.40 -0.59
N GLU A 85 -0.28 -1.45 -0.50
CA GLU A 85 1.16 -1.30 -0.26
C GLU A 85 1.87 -0.59 -1.43
N ALA A 86 1.54 -0.94 -2.67
CA ALA A 86 2.10 -0.30 -3.85
C ALA A 86 1.73 1.20 -3.92
N GLU A 87 0.47 1.54 -3.62
CA GLU A 87 0.00 2.92 -3.54
C GLU A 87 0.69 3.71 -2.43
N ALA A 88 0.81 3.13 -1.23
CA ALA A 88 1.50 3.75 -0.11
C ALA A 88 2.97 4.01 -0.43
N ASN A 89 3.65 3.06 -1.08
CA ASN A 89 5.04 3.22 -1.52
C ASN A 89 5.17 4.32 -2.59
N ARG A 90 4.25 4.37 -3.56
CA ARG A 90 4.23 5.43 -4.57
C ARG A 90 4.06 6.80 -3.93
N GLU A 91 3.10 6.95 -3.02
CA GLU A 91 2.85 8.20 -2.32
C GLU A 91 4.04 8.61 -1.45
N LYS A 92 4.67 7.66 -0.75
CA LYS A 92 5.89 7.89 0.02
C LYS A 92 7.01 8.45 -0.85
N ILE A 93 7.26 7.85 -2.02
CA ILE A 93 8.32 8.30 -2.94
C ILE A 93 8.03 9.73 -3.43
N ILE A 94 6.79 10.03 -3.81
CA ILE A 94 6.40 11.37 -4.26
C ILE A 94 6.61 12.39 -3.15
N LYS A 95 6.11 12.13 -1.94
CA LYS A 95 6.29 13.02 -0.80
C LYS A 95 7.75 13.22 -0.43
N MET A 96 8.57 12.16 -0.54
CA MET A 96 10.01 12.26 -0.32
C MET A 96 10.68 13.16 -1.37
N ALA A 97 10.33 12.99 -2.65
CA ALA A 97 10.87 13.81 -3.74
C ALA A 97 10.44 15.28 -3.61
N GLU A 98 9.17 15.54 -3.23
CA GLU A 98 8.67 16.88 -2.93
C GLU A 98 9.43 17.51 -1.77
N ALA A 99 9.58 16.78 -0.65
CA ALA A 99 10.31 17.26 0.50
C ALA A 99 11.80 17.54 0.19
N GLU A 100 12.43 16.75 -0.67
CA GLU A 100 13.80 16.97 -1.12
C GLU A 100 13.89 18.20 -2.04
N ALA A 101 12.95 18.37 -2.98
CA ALA A 101 12.88 19.54 -3.85
C ALA A 101 12.68 20.83 -3.04
N ASP A 102 11.80 20.79 -2.04
CA ASP A 102 11.54 21.92 -1.14
C ASP A 102 12.75 22.23 -0.28
N ARG A 103 13.42 21.20 0.27
CA ARG A 103 14.68 21.38 1.00
C ARG A 103 15.73 22.07 0.15
N ASN A 104 15.94 21.59 -1.08
CA ASN A 104 16.92 22.18 -2.00
C ASN A 104 16.56 23.62 -2.36
N ARG A 105 15.27 23.94 -2.50
CA ARG A 105 14.80 25.31 -2.75
C ARG A 105 15.11 26.23 -1.56
N ILE A 106 14.73 25.82 -0.35
CA ILE A 106 14.97 26.58 0.88
C ILE A 106 16.48 26.77 1.10
N GLU A 107 17.28 25.73 0.85
CA GLU A 107 18.74 25.82 0.97
C GLU A 107 19.33 26.80 -0.05
N ALA A 108 18.90 26.74 -1.33
CA ALA A 108 19.34 27.68 -2.35
C ALA A 108 18.97 29.13 -2.02
N GLU A 109 17.76 29.37 -1.50
CA GLU A 109 17.32 30.68 -1.03
C GLU A 109 18.17 31.16 0.17
N GLY A 110 18.44 30.28 1.13
CA GLY A 110 19.32 30.58 2.26
C GLY A 110 20.73 30.95 1.82
N ILE A 111 21.29 30.23 0.84
CA ILE A 111 22.61 30.52 0.26
C ILE A 111 22.58 31.89 -0.42
N LYS A 112 21.58 32.19 -1.25
CA LYS A 112 21.43 33.50 -1.89
C LYS A 112 21.47 34.64 -0.86
N VAL A 113 20.66 34.54 0.20
CA VAL A 113 20.60 35.55 1.26
C VAL A 113 21.93 35.66 1.99
N SER A 114 22.64 34.55 2.22
CA SER A 114 23.96 34.57 2.86
C SER A 114 25.01 35.28 2.00
N ILE A 115 25.04 35.04 0.68
CA ILE A 115 25.95 35.71 -0.26
C ILE A 115 25.68 37.22 -0.24
N GLU A 116 24.41 37.61 -0.31
CA GLU A 116 24.02 39.03 -0.28
C GLU A 116 24.49 39.71 1.02
N LYS A 117 24.28 39.08 2.18
CA LYS A 117 24.70 39.62 3.49
C LYS A 117 26.22 39.72 3.64
N VAL A 118 26.96 38.72 3.17
CA VAL A 118 28.44 38.74 3.21
C VAL A 118 28.97 39.80 2.25
N ALA A 119 28.41 39.90 1.05
CA ALA A 119 28.80 40.92 0.09
C ALA A 119 28.52 42.34 0.60
N THR A 120 27.39 42.59 1.27
CA THR A 120 27.12 43.89 1.90
C THR A 120 28.09 44.19 3.03
N ALA A 121 28.40 43.20 3.88
CA ALA A 121 29.37 43.38 4.97
C ALA A 121 30.79 43.70 4.45
N ILE A 122 31.22 43.06 3.35
CA ILE A 122 32.50 43.35 2.69
C ILE A 122 32.54 44.79 2.15
N LEU A 123 31.45 45.24 1.51
CA LEU A 123 31.34 46.61 0.99
C LEU A 123 31.37 47.66 2.12
N GLU A 124 30.67 47.41 3.23
CA GLU A 124 30.66 48.29 4.41
C GLU A 124 32.05 48.38 5.06
N LEU A 125 32.76 47.25 5.21
CA LEU A 125 34.12 47.22 5.74
C LEU A 125 35.11 47.96 4.82
N SER A 126 34.93 47.82 3.50
CA SER A 126 35.75 48.55 2.52
C SER A 126 35.49 50.06 2.54
N GLY A 127 34.24 50.49 2.81
CA GLY A 127 33.88 51.90 2.89
C GLY A 127 34.36 52.62 4.15
N ASN A 128 34.63 51.89 5.23
CA ASN A 128 35.13 52.43 6.50
C ASN A 128 36.67 52.49 6.59
N GLY A 129 37.39 52.05 5.55
CA GLY A 129 38.83 52.22 5.45
C GLY A 129 39.19 53.65 5.08
N GLU A 130 39.55 54.48 6.07
CA GLU A 130 40.29 55.71 5.80
C GLU A 130 41.57 55.36 5.03
N ASN A 131 41.72 55.92 3.82
CA ASN A 131 42.84 55.83 2.88
C ASN A 131 42.78 54.73 1.81
N THR A 132 41.91 54.89 0.81
CA THR A 132 42.11 54.24 -0.51
C THR A 132 41.89 55.25 -1.65
N ASN A 133 42.88 55.29 -2.54
CA ASN A 133 42.89 56.10 -3.75
C ASN A 133 41.64 55.80 -4.61
N GLU A 134 41.10 56.81 -5.29
CA GLU A 134 39.81 56.83 -6.03
C GLU A 134 39.65 55.78 -7.17
N GLY A 135 40.60 54.85 -7.34
CA GLY A 135 40.55 53.76 -8.30
C GLY A 135 40.33 52.36 -7.74
N ASP A 136 40.29 52.18 -6.41
CA ASP A 136 40.36 50.86 -5.76
C ASP A 136 39.09 50.48 -4.96
N VAL A 137 37.96 51.16 -5.22
CA VAL A 137 36.68 50.81 -4.59
C VAL A 137 36.18 49.51 -5.23
N PRO A 138 36.10 48.39 -4.49
CA PRO A 138 35.68 47.12 -5.05
C PRO A 138 34.26 47.25 -5.58
N SER A 139 34.08 46.86 -6.85
CA SER A 139 32.75 46.87 -7.44
C SER A 139 31.87 45.87 -6.71
N ARG A 140 30.55 46.09 -6.70
CA ARG A 140 29.58 45.16 -6.11
C ARG A 140 29.76 43.73 -6.61
N LYS A 141 30.21 43.58 -7.86
CA LYS A 141 30.53 42.29 -8.48
C LYS A 141 31.73 41.60 -7.80
N ASP A 142 32.78 42.34 -7.48
CA ASP A 142 34.01 41.79 -6.88
C ASP A 142 33.78 41.37 -5.42
N ALA A 143 32.91 42.11 -4.71
CA ALA A 143 32.45 41.74 -3.37
C ALA A 143 31.61 40.45 -3.38
N ILE A 144 30.75 40.27 -4.39
CA ILE A 144 29.97 39.03 -4.57
C ILE A 144 30.88 37.84 -4.91
N ASP A 145 31.85 38.01 -5.81
CA ASP A 145 32.81 36.95 -6.16
C ASP A 145 33.66 36.53 -4.95
N SER A 146 34.09 37.49 -4.14
CA SER A 146 34.82 37.24 -2.88
C SER A 146 33.95 36.54 -1.84
N ALA A 147 32.68 36.95 -1.70
CA ALA A 147 31.71 36.31 -0.81
C ALA A 147 31.43 34.85 -1.24
N LEU A 148 31.29 34.61 -2.55
CA LEU A 148 31.09 33.28 -3.12
C LEU A 148 32.30 32.38 -2.86
N GLN A 149 33.52 32.90 -3.04
CA GLN A 149 34.75 32.16 -2.74
C GLN A 149 34.85 31.80 -1.24
N LEU A 150 34.52 32.71 -0.34
CA LEU A 150 34.51 32.45 1.10
C LEU A 150 33.49 31.37 1.48
N ILE A 151 32.28 31.43 0.95
CA ILE A 151 31.23 30.43 1.22
C ILE A 151 31.62 29.07 0.66
N MET A 152 32.19 29.00 -0.55
CA MET A 152 32.71 27.76 -1.13
C MET A 152 33.81 27.14 -0.27
N PHE A 153 34.70 27.96 0.28
CA PHE A 153 35.75 27.52 1.19
C PHE A 153 35.18 26.97 2.51
N VAL A 154 34.24 27.67 3.15
CA VAL A 154 33.59 27.19 4.39
C VAL A 154 32.86 25.88 4.13
N ARG A 155 32.08 25.79 3.05
CA ARG A 155 31.35 24.57 2.69
C ARG A 155 32.29 23.40 2.40
N TYR A 156 33.43 23.66 1.74
CA TYR A 156 34.48 22.67 1.56
C TYR A 156 35.05 22.19 2.90
N MET A 157 35.34 23.09 3.84
CA MET A 157 35.82 22.69 5.16
C MET A 157 34.79 21.88 5.96
N GLU A 158 33.51 22.23 5.85
CA GLU A 158 32.41 21.45 6.45
C GLU A 158 32.27 20.07 5.84
N THR A 159 32.35 19.95 4.51
CA THR A 159 32.32 18.64 3.83
C THR A 159 33.54 17.83 4.23
N GLN A 160 34.73 18.43 4.28
CA GLN A 160 35.96 17.79 4.77
C GLN A 160 35.84 17.34 6.23
N ALA A 161 35.20 18.11 7.12
CA ALA A 161 34.94 17.69 8.49
C ALA A 161 34.03 16.46 8.56
N LYS A 162 32.96 16.43 7.74
CA LYS A 162 32.09 15.25 7.60
C LYS A 162 32.82 14.05 6.99
N PHE A 163 33.66 14.25 5.97
CA PHE A 163 34.50 13.22 5.39
C PHE A 163 35.59 12.73 6.34
N SER A 164 36.10 13.58 7.24
CA SER A 164 37.07 13.18 8.27
C SER A 164 36.47 12.17 9.27
N THR A 165 35.16 12.21 9.48
CA THR A 165 34.43 11.21 10.27
C THR A 165 34.08 9.92 9.50
N SER A 166 34.39 9.85 8.19
CA SER A 166 34.16 8.69 7.32
C SER A 166 35.39 7.77 7.26
N ASN A 167 35.17 6.46 7.14
CA ASN A 167 36.22 5.42 7.14
C ASN A 167 36.97 5.24 5.78
N SER A 168 36.84 6.13 4.79
CA SER A 168 37.44 5.94 3.44
C SER A 168 38.49 7.00 3.04
N SER A 169 39.32 6.64 2.04
CA SER A 169 40.53 7.34 1.58
C SER A 169 40.31 8.82 1.23
N LYS A 170 41.30 9.66 1.57
CA LYS A 170 41.23 11.13 1.60
C LYS A 170 41.96 11.73 0.38
N VAL A 171 41.24 12.48 -0.47
CA VAL A 171 41.82 13.31 -1.53
C VAL A 171 41.40 14.77 -1.29
N LEU A 172 42.37 15.69 -1.28
CA LEU A 172 42.17 17.13 -1.07
C LEU A 172 42.15 17.85 -2.42
N MET A 173 41.09 18.59 -2.73
CA MET A 173 41.01 19.48 -3.90
C MET A 173 40.52 20.85 -3.46
N PHE A 174 41.29 21.89 -3.78
CA PHE A 174 40.90 23.27 -3.56
C PHE A 174 40.33 23.83 -4.85
N PRO A 175 39.05 24.24 -4.90
CA PRO A 175 38.53 24.94 -6.06
C PRO A 175 39.06 26.37 -6.04
N THR A 176 40.11 26.63 -6.82
CA THR A 176 40.50 27.99 -7.23
C THR A 176 40.09 28.19 -8.69
N LYS A 177 40.09 29.44 -9.17
CA LYS A 177 39.62 29.79 -10.52
C LYS A 177 40.33 29.01 -11.66
N ASP A 178 41.49 28.40 -11.37
CA ASP A 178 42.35 27.71 -12.35
C ASP A 178 42.61 26.20 -12.06
N SER A 179 41.90 25.55 -11.13
CA SER A 179 42.22 24.15 -10.76
C SER A 179 41.55 23.11 -11.68
N ILE A 180 42.26 22.62 -12.70
CA ILE A 180 41.95 21.38 -13.44
C ILE A 180 42.45 20.18 -12.62
N PRO A 181 41.67 19.08 -12.47
CA PRO A 181 42.10 17.93 -11.67
C PRO A 181 43.15 17.09 -12.42
N LEU A 182 44.42 17.15 -11.97
CA LEU A 182 45.40 16.12 -12.32
C LEU A 182 45.20 14.91 -11.41
N THR A 183 44.91 13.75 -12.00
CA THR A 183 44.95 12.46 -11.31
C THR A 183 46.39 11.97 -11.18
N GLN A 184 46.67 11.16 -10.15
CA GLN A 184 48.03 10.69 -9.82
C GLN A 184 48.68 9.85 -10.95
N GLU A 185 47.87 9.18 -11.78
CA GLU A 185 48.37 8.44 -12.96
C GLU A 185 49.04 9.36 -13.98
N ALA A 186 48.53 10.58 -14.16
CA ALA A 186 49.12 11.58 -15.06
C ALA A 186 50.45 12.15 -14.53
N PHE A 187 50.69 12.09 -13.21
CA PHE A 187 51.96 12.52 -12.61
C PHE A 187 53.03 11.43 -12.69
N GLN A 188 52.63 10.15 -12.58
CA GLN A 188 53.56 9.03 -12.75
C GLN A 188 53.99 8.82 -14.21
N SER A 189 53.10 9.03 -15.18
CA SER A 189 53.48 8.97 -16.61
C SER A 189 54.36 10.13 -17.08
N MET A 190 54.54 11.15 -16.24
CA MET A 190 55.42 12.29 -16.51
C MET A 190 56.82 12.10 -15.90
N LEU A 191 56.99 11.15 -14.99
CA LEU A 191 58.25 10.84 -14.31
C LEU A 191 58.91 9.54 -14.82
N SER A 192 58.24 8.81 -15.73
CA SER A 192 58.83 7.72 -16.54
C SER A 192 59.05 8.17 -17.97
#